data_AF-A0A2H6N3D6-F1
#
_entry.id   AF-A0A2H6N3D6-F1
#
_cell.length_a   1.000
_cell.length_b   1.000
_cell.length_c   1.000
_cell.angle_alpha   90.00
_cell.angle_beta   90.00
_cell.angle_gamma   90.00
#
_symmetry.space_group_name_H-M   'P 1'
#
loop_
_entity.id
_entity.type
_entity.pdbx_description
1 polymer ?
#
loop_
_entity_poly.entity_id
_entity_poly.type
_entity_poly.pdbx_seq_one_letter_code
_entity_poly.pdbx_strand_id
1 'polypeptide(L)'
;GNVVLLLKSLGINDLIHFDFMDPPPHETLVLALEQLYALGALNHLGELTKLGRKMAELPVDPMLSKMILASEQYKCSEQILTIAAMLSVNNAIFYRPKDKVVHADNARMNFFLPG
;
A
#
# COMPACT_ATOMS: atom_id res chain seq x y z
N GLY A 1 5.03 -6.54 -1.78
CA GLY A 1 3.76 -6.80 -2.47
C GLY A 1 3.68 -6.25 -3.89
N ASN A 2 4.01 -4.98 -4.14
CA ASN A 2 3.75 -4.29 -5.42
C ASN A 2 4.19 -5.02 -6.70
N VAL A 3 5.45 -5.44 -6.76
CA VAL A 3 5.99 -6.12 -7.95
C VAL A 3 5.26 -7.43 -8.23
N VAL A 4 4.96 -8.22 -7.19
CA VAL A 4 4.23 -9.49 -7.32
C VAL A 4 2.80 -9.26 -7.82
N LEU A 5 2.11 -8.24 -7.31
CA LEU A 5 0.77 -7.87 -7.76
C LEU A 5 0.78 -7.47 -9.26
N LEU A 6 1.78 -6.69 -9.67
CA LEU A 6 1.97 -6.28 -11.06
C LEU A 6 2.28 -7.46 -11.98
N LEU A 7 3.21 -8.33 -11.62
CA LEU A 7 3.54 -9.52 -12.43
C LEU A 7 2.31 -10.43 -12.59
N LYS A 8 1.53 -10.62 -11.51
CA LYS A 8 0.27 -11.38 -11.56
C LYS A 8 -0.79 -10.70 -12.41
N SER A 9 -0.89 -9.36 -12.41
CA SER A 9 -1.84 -8.65 -13.27
C SER A 9 -1.46 -8.71 -14.76
N LEU A 10 -0.17 -8.85 -15.07
CA LEU A 10 0.35 -9.10 -16.42
C LEU A 10 0.16 -10.56 -16.89
N GLY A 11 -0.37 -11.44 -16.03
CA GLY A 11 -0.60 -12.86 -16.35
C GLY A 11 0.60 -13.77 -16.11
N ILE A 12 1.65 -13.28 -15.45
CA ILE A 12 2.83 -14.08 -15.09
C ILE A 12 2.50 -14.86 -13.81
N ASN A 13 2.32 -16.18 -13.97
CA ASN A 13 1.93 -17.05 -12.87
C ASN A 13 3.11 -17.71 -12.16
N ASP A 14 4.14 -18.05 -12.92
CA ASP A 14 5.36 -18.67 -12.43
C ASP A 14 6.38 -17.58 -12.09
N LEU A 15 6.36 -17.14 -10.84
CA LEU A 15 7.27 -16.13 -10.33
C LEU A 15 8.63 -16.72 -9.95
N ILE A 16 8.75 -18.04 -9.83
CA ILE A 16 9.99 -18.71 -9.42
C ILE A 16 10.94 -18.81 -10.62
N HIS A 17 10.39 -19.15 -11.78
CA HIS A 17 11.14 -19.24 -13.03
C HIS A 17 11.03 -17.96 -13.89
N PHE A 18 10.53 -16.86 -13.32
CA PHE A 18 10.51 -15.59 -14.02
C PHE A 18 11.94 -15.08 -14.22
N ASP A 19 12.22 -14.58 -15.42
CA ASP A 19 13.56 -14.15 -15.85
C ASP A 19 13.90 -12.77 -15.26
N PHE A 20 14.18 -12.75 -13.96
CA PHE A 20 14.68 -11.56 -13.26
C PHE A 20 16.16 -11.34 -13.62
N MET A 21 16.53 -10.09 -13.87
CA MET A 21 17.95 -9.69 -14.04
C MET A 21 18.79 -10.03 -12.79
N ASP A 22 18.19 -9.89 -11.61
CA ASP A 22 18.73 -10.36 -10.33
C ASP A 22 17.55 -10.94 -9.53
N PRO A 23 17.43 -12.27 -9.40
CA PRO A 23 16.25 -12.88 -8.80
C PRO A 23 16.19 -12.59 -7.30
N PRO A 24 15.03 -12.11 -6.77
CA PRO A 24 14.88 -11.90 -5.35
C PRO A 24 14.87 -13.24 -4.60
N PRO A 25 15.19 -13.24 -3.29
CA PRO A 25 15.12 -14.45 -2.47
C PRO A 25 13.71 -15.06 -2.48
N HIS A 26 13.63 -16.39 -2.57
CA HIS A 26 12.35 -17.11 -2.59
C HIS A 26 11.45 -16.77 -1.40
N GLU A 27 12.01 -16.62 -0.20
CA GLU A 27 11.26 -16.22 1.00
C GLU A 27 10.55 -14.87 0.83
N THR A 28 11.17 -13.92 0.13
CA THR A 28 10.56 -12.60 -0.11
C THR A 28 9.37 -12.69 -1.07
N LEU A 29 9.46 -13.56 -2.09
CA LEU A 29 8.36 -13.84 -3.00
C LEU A 29 7.19 -14.52 -2.26
N VAL A 30 7.49 -15.51 -1.42
CA VAL A 30 6.48 -16.20 -0.60
C VAL A 30 5.77 -15.22 0.34
N LEU A 31 6.52 -14.40 1.08
CA LEU A 31 5.94 -13.40 1.98
C LEU A 31 5.05 -12.40 1.24
N ALA A 32 5.45 -11.98 0.04
CA ALA A 32 4.64 -11.08 -0.78
C ALA A 32 3.34 -11.75 -1.28
N LEU A 33 3.39 -13.03 -1.63
CA LEU A 33 2.19 -13.81 -2.01
C LEU A 33 1.25 -13.99 -0.81
N GLU A 34 1.78 -14.32 0.37
CA GLU A 34 1.01 -14.45 1.61
C GLU A 34 0.34 -13.13 2.00
N GLN A 35 1.07 -12.01 1.91
CA GLN A 35 0.52 -10.69 2.16
C GLN A 35 -0.64 -10.37 1.19
N LEU A 36 -0.48 -10.65 -0.10
CA LEU A 36 -1.52 -10.41 -1.11
C LEU A 36 -2.72 -11.34 -0.92
N TYR A 37 -2.51 -12.58 -0.49
CA TYR A 37 -3.57 -13.50 -0.10
C TYR A 37 -4.35 -12.97 1.12
N ALA A 38 -3.65 -12.52 2.17
CA ALA A 38 -4.27 -11.95 3.36
C ALA A 38 -5.09 -10.67 3.07
N LEU A 39 -4.66 -9.86 2.09
CA LEU A 39 -5.41 -8.69 1.62
C LEU A 39 -6.64 -9.06 0.77
N GLY A 40 -6.74 -10.31 0.32
CA GLY A 40 -7.77 -10.82 -0.59
C GLY A 40 -7.51 -10.47 -2.06
N ALA A 41 -6.30 -10.04 -2.41
CA ALA A 41 -5.89 -9.79 -3.79
C ALA A 41 -5.70 -11.11 -4.57
N LEU A 42 -5.30 -12.18 -3.87
CA LEU A 42 -5.15 -13.53 -4.43
C LEU A 42 -6.17 -14.51 -3.83
N ASN A 43 -6.57 -15.53 -4.59
CA ASN A 43 -7.34 -16.67 -4.10
C ASN A 43 -6.42 -17.78 -3.56
N HIS A 44 -6.99 -18.89 -3.07
CA HIS A 44 -6.26 -20.05 -2.55
C HIS A 44 -5.43 -20.80 -3.61
N LEU A 45 -5.70 -20.54 -4.90
CA LEU A 45 -4.94 -21.07 -6.03
C LEU A 45 -3.80 -20.12 -6.46
N GLY A 46 -3.63 -18.97 -5.79
CA GLY A 46 -2.62 -17.97 -6.15
C GLY A 46 -2.96 -17.16 -7.40
N GLU A 47 -4.23 -17.11 -7.78
CA GLU A 47 -4.73 -16.33 -8.90
C GLU A 47 -5.33 -15.00 -8.45
N LEU A 48 -5.28 -14.01 -9.34
CA LEU A 48 -5.75 -12.65 -9.06
C LEU A 48 -7.28 -12.57 -8.98
N THR A 49 -7.80 -12.12 -7.84
CA THR A 49 -9.24 -11.93 -7.63
C THR A 49 -9.75 -10.67 -8.35
N LYS A 50 -11.07 -10.48 -8.41
CA LYS A 50 -11.66 -9.22 -8.91
C LYS A 50 -11.17 -8.00 -8.10
N LEU A 51 -10.98 -8.18 -6.79
CA LEU A 51 -10.41 -7.15 -5.94
C LEU A 51 -8.94 -6.91 -6.28
N GLY A 52 -8.14 -7.97 -6.43
CA GLY A 52 -6.72 -7.85 -6.80
C GLY A 52 -6.51 -7.14 -8.13
N ARG A 53 -7.39 -7.34 -9.12
CA ARG A 53 -7.37 -6.60 -10.40
C ARG A 53 -7.58 -5.11 -10.20
N LYS A 54 -8.62 -4.72 -9.47
CA LYS A 54 -8.85 -3.30 -9.11
C LYS A 54 -7.67 -2.73 -8.33
N MET A 55 -7.06 -3.54 -7.46
CA MET A 55 -5.90 -3.08 -6.68
C MET A 55 -4.70 -2.76 -7.57
N ALA A 56 -4.50 -3.53 -8.64
CA ALA A 56 -3.41 -3.35 -9.60
C ALA A 56 -3.58 -2.11 -10.50
N GLU A 57 -4.78 -1.52 -10.58
CA GLU A 57 -5.04 -0.28 -11.31
C GLU A 57 -4.58 0.97 -10.54
N LEU A 58 -4.37 0.87 -9.23
CA LEU A 58 -3.99 1.99 -8.38
C LEU A 58 -2.47 2.07 -8.21
N PRO A 59 -1.82 3.24 -8.41
CA PRO A 59 -0.37 3.41 -8.28
C PRO A 59 0.05 3.60 -6.81
N VAL A 60 -0.43 2.74 -5.91
CA VAL A 60 -0.15 2.79 -4.47
C VAL A 60 0.16 1.39 -3.94
N ASP A 61 0.73 1.32 -2.73
CA ASP A 61 0.98 0.03 -2.07
C ASP A 61 -0.31 -0.79 -1.91
N PRO A 62 -0.28 -2.14 -1.96
CA PRO A 62 -1.49 -2.96 -1.96
C PRO A 62 -2.28 -2.79 -0.66
N MET A 63 -1.63 -2.44 0.45
CA MET A 63 -2.33 -2.14 1.71
C MET A 63 -3.18 -0.87 1.60
N LEU A 64 -2.63 0.20 1.01
CA LEU A 64 -3.36 1.45 0.77
C LEU A 64 -4.45 1.26 -0.29
N SER A 65 -4.15 0.51 -1.34
CA SER A 65 -5.09 0.16 -2.40
C SER A 65 -6.32 -0.57 -1.83
N LYS A 66 -6.10 -1.55 -0.96
CA LYS A 66 -7.17 -2.25 -0.23
C LYS A 66 -8.00 -1.29 0.64
N MET A 67 -7.35 -0.40 1.37
CA MET A 67 -8.01 0.59 2.22
C MET A 67 -8.93 1.51 1.40
N ILE A 68 -8.44 2.02 0.27
CA ILE A 68 -9.22 2.87 -0.64
C ILE A 68 -10.41 2.11 -1.24
N LEU A 69 -10.22 0.86 -1.66
CA LEU A 69 -11.32 0.06 -2.23
C LEU A 69 -12.36 -0.34 -1.17
N ALA A 70 -11.95 -0.52 0.09
CA ALA A 70 -12.86 -0.85 1.18
C ALA A 70 -13.68 0.36 1.65
N SER A 71 -13.15 1.59 1.50
CA SER A 71 -13.81 2.81 2.02
C SER A 71 -15.19 3.08 1.41
N GLU A 72 -15.44 2.59 0.19
CA GLU A 72 -16.76 2.66 -0.45
C GLU A 72 -17.84 1.99 0.40
N GLN A 73 -17.53 0.84 1.01
CA GLN A 73 -18.45 0.09 1.86
C GLN A 73 -18.73 0.81 3.19
N TYR A 74 -17.72 1.52 3.70
CA TYR A 74 -17.81 2.30 4.95
C TYR A 74 -18.32 3.73 4.74
N LYS A 75 -18.60 4.14 3.48
CA LYS A 75 -19.05 5.48 3.11
C LYS A 75 -18.08 6.59 3.57
N CYS A 76 -16.78 6.29 3.63
CA CYS A 76 -15.74 7.22 4.09
C CYS A 76 -14.65 7.46 3.03
N SER A 77 -14.99 7.32 1.75
CA SER A 77 -14.01 7.39 0.65
C SER A 77 -13.29 8.73 0.56
N GLU A 78 -13.95 9.85 0.85
CA GLU A 78 -13.33 11.17 0.83
C GLU A 78 -12.20 11.30 1.89
N GLN A 79 -12.49 10.87 3.12
CA GLN A 79 -11.54 10.91 4.23
C GLN A 79 -10.39 9.95 3.98
N ILE A 80 -10.68 8.73 3.52
CA ILE A 80 -9.67 7.71 3.23
C ILE A 80 -8.76 8.14 2.07
N LEU A 81 -9.30 8.78 1.03
CA LEU A 81 -8.48 9.29 -0.07
C LEU A 81 -7.55 10.42 0.42
N THR A 82 -8.04 11.30 1.29
CA THR A 82 -7.22 12.35 1.91
C THR A 82 -6.09 11.74 2.74
N ILE A 83 -6.39 10.74 3.58
CA ILE A 83 -5.39 10.04 4.40
C ILE A 83 -4.37 9.31 3.49
N ALA A 84 -4.82 8.60 2.46
CA ALA A 84 -3.96 7.90 1.54
C ALA A 84 -3.02 8.86 0.78
N ALA A 85 -3.52 10.03 0.36
CA ALA A 85 -2.70 11.06 -0.26
C ALA A 85 -1.62 11.58 0.70
N MET A 86 -1.99 11.85 1.97
CA MET A 86 -1.04 12.31 3.00
C MET A 86 0.02 11.25 3.32
N LEU A 87 -0.34 9.97 3.37
CA LEU A 87 0.60 8.86 3.60
C LEU A 87 1.54 8.60 2.41
N SER A 88 1.12 8.97 1.20
CA SER A 88 1.93 8.83 -0.01
C SER A 88 3.04 9.87 -0.10
N VAL A 89 2.95 10.95 0.69
CA VAL A 89 4.00 11.97 0.81
C VAL A 89 4.85 11.65 2.04
N ASN A 90 6.16 11.76 1.92
CA ASN A 90 7.09 11.58 3.05
C ASN A 90 6.81 12.54 4.22
N ASN A 91 7.51 12.34 5.35
CA ASN A 91 7.45 13.15 6.58
C ASN A 91 7.78 14.67 6.44
N ALA A 92 7.73 15.23 5.24
CA ALA A 92 7.91 16.65 4.96
C ALA A 92 6.68 17.52 5.33
N ILE A 93 5.54 16.92 5.66
CA ILE A 93 4.29 17.64 5.98
C ILE A 93 4.46 18.50 7.24
N PHE A 94 5.10 17.95 8.28
CA PHE A 94 5.39 18.68 9.50
C PHE A 94 6.86 19.09 9.54
N TYR A 95 7.12 20.34 9.19
CA TYR A 95 8.47 20.90 9.24
C TYR A 95 8.90 21.23 10.67
N ARG A 96 10.03 20.66 11.12
CA ARG A 96 10.54 20.81 12.49
C ARG A 96 12.02 21.25 12.50
N PRO A 97 12.31 22.54 12.29
CA PRO A 97 13.67 23.06 12.32
C PRO A 97 14.23 23.06 13.76
N LYS A 98 15.52 22.75 13.90
CA LYS A 98 16.19 22.59 15.21
C LYS A 98 16.09 23.84 16.10
N ASP A 99 16.14 25.02 15.51
CA ASP A 99 16.12 26.29 16.26
C ASP A 99 14.71 26.74 16.66
N LYS A 100 13.65 26.13 16.10
CA LYS A 100 12.24 26.51 16.38
C LYS A 100 11.37 25.33 16.76
N VAL A 101 11.96 24.34 17.44
CA VAL A 101 11.30 23.10 17.86
C VAL A 101 10.00 23.38 18.63
N VAL A 102 10.03 24.26 19.64
CA VAL A 102 8.86 24.56 20.49
C VAL A 102 7.70 25.13 19.66
N HIS A 103 7.98 26.00 18.70
CA HIS A 103 6.96 26.60 17.84
C HIS A 103 6.38 25.58 16.86
N ALA A 104 7.23 24.71 16.31
CA ALA A 104 6.80 23.64 15.42
C ALA A 104 5.94 22.59 16.15
N ASP A 105 6.31 22.22 17.38
CA ASP A 105 5.56 21.27 18.19
C ASP A 105 4.20 21.86 18.59
N ASN A 106 4.14 23.13 19.00
CA ASN A 106 2.88 23.83 19.27
C ASN A 106 1.97 23.91 18.03
N ALA A 107 2.52 24.19 16.85
CA ALA A 107 1.75 24.21 15.61
C ALA A 107 1.19 22.81 15.27
N ARG A 108 1.97 21.75 15.49
CA ARG A 108 1.55 20.36 15.27
C ARG A 108 0.41 19.95 16.21
N MET A 109 0.38 20.42 17.45
CA MET A 109 -0.68 20.09 18.41
C MET A 109 -2.07 20.51 17.93
N ASN A 110 -2.18 21.55 17.10
CA ASN A 110 -3.46 21.97 16.52
C ASN A 110 -4.06 20.94 15.54
N PHE A 111 -3.23 20.03 14.98
CA PHE A 111 -3.66 18.97 14.07
C PHE A 111 -3.72 17.60 14.75
N PHE A 112 -3.31 17.51 16.02
CA PHE A 112 -3.27 16.26 16.74
C PHE A 112 -4.67 15.87 17.20
N LEU A 113 -5.11 14.68 16.79
CA LEU A 113 -6.33 14.05 17.29
C LEU A 113 -5.92 12.97 18.30
N PRO A 114 -6.42 13.01 19.56
CA PRO A 114 -6.17 11.94 20.52
C PRO A 114 -6.82 10.65 20.03
N GLY A 115 -6.06 9.55 20.10
CA GLY A 115 -6.50 8.21 19.72
C GLY A 115 -7.30 7.50 20.81
#